data_AF-A0A8T0L3W0-F1
#
_entry.id   AF-A0A8T0L3W0-F1
#
_cell.length_a   1.000
_cell.length_b   1.000
_cell.length_c   1.000
_cell.angle_alpha   90.00
_cell.angle_beta   90.00
_cell.angle_gamma   90.00
#
_symmetry.space_group_name_H-M   'P 1'
#
loop_
_entity.id
_entity.type
_entity.pdbx_description
1 polymer ?
#
loop_
_entity_poly.entity_id
_entity_poly.type
_entity_poly.pdbx_seq_one_letter_code
_entity_poly.pdbx_strand_id
1 'polypeptide(L)'
;MARLLRNTSLLTRSLFVPKRFEPGLFGTSQILSFSSKGRRRSKSDGSDSGEENMSKKELALQQALDQITSAFGKGSIMWLGRSVSPKNVPVVSTGSFALDIALGIGGLPKGRVVEIYGPEASGKTTLALHVIAEAQKQGGYCVFVDAEHALDKRLAESIGVNTENLLLSQPDCGEQALSLVDTLIRSGSVDVIVVDSVAALVPKGELDGEMGDAHMAMQARLMSQALRKLSHALSLSQSILIFINQVRSKISTFGGFSGPTEVTCGGNALKFYASVRLNIKRTGFVKKGEEILGSQVLVKVVKNKLAPPFKTAEFELEFGKGICKETEVIDLSVQHRLILKAGAMYYYNEQNFRGKDALKNFLAENCSALEELETKLREKVLNVETEQTQEPDVINGDVTEEIASVDSTVEETAVVGA
;
A
#
# COMPACT_ATOMS: atom_id res chain seq x y z
N MET A 1 -31.61 -53.49 -2.47
CA MET A 1 -33.07 -53.26 -2.34
C MET A 1 -33.44 -53.27 -0.86
N ALA A 2 -34.29 -52.30 -0.43
CA ALA A 2 -35.38 -52.37 0.58
C ALA A 2 -35.17 -53.13 1.93
N ARG A 3 -35.70 -52.70 3.09
CA ARG A 3 -36.42 -51.50 3.62
C ARG A 3 -36.23 -51.58 5.16
N LEU A 4 -35.77 -50.56 5.90
CA LEU A 4 -36.53 -49.43 6.46
C LEU A 4 -37.58 -49.80 7.54
N LEU A 5 -37.33 -49.40 8.81
CA LEU A 5 -38.22 -49.03 9.95
C LEU A 5 -37.30 -48.94 11.21
N ARG A 6 -37.05 -47.82 11.91
CA ARG A 6 -37.91 -46.99 12.81
C ARG A 6 -38.71 -47.85 13.83
N ASN A 7 -38.76 -47.56 15.14
CA ASN A 7 -38.55 -46.29 15.86
C ASN A 7 -38.29 -46.46 17.39
N THR A 8 -37.86 -45.37 18.05
CA THR A 8 -38.04 -45.00 19.49
C THR A 8 -37.54 -45.90 20.65
N SER A 9 -36.65 -45.32 21.48
CA SER A 9 -36.59 -45.57 22.94
C SER A 9 -36.13 -44.31 23.68
N LEU A 10 -36.85 -43.92 24.74
CA LEU A 10 -36.57 -42.75 25.58
C LEU A 10 -35.72 -43.09 26.82
N LEU A 11 -34.92 -42.12 27.26
CA LEU A 11 -34.46 -41.88 28.64
C LEU A 11 -33.67 -43.00 29.39
N THR A 12 -32.38 -42.74 29.66
CA THR A 12 -31.89 -42.69 31.06
C THR A 12 -30.52 -41.99 31.21
N ARG A 13 -30.36 -41.32 32.38
CA ARG A 13 -29.15 -40.98 33.17
C ARG A 13 -27.83 -41.70 32.80
N SER A 14 -26.60 -41.19 33.04
CA SER A 14 -26.06 -39.96 33.68
C SER A 14 -24.51 -40.03 33.68
N LEU A 15 -23.77 -38.92 33.93
CA LEU A 15 -22.80 -38.72 35.05
C LEU A 15 -21.74 -37.61 34.80
N PHE A 16 -21.48 -36.79 35.85
CA PHE A 16 -20.31 -35.90 36.15
C PHE A 16 -19.95 -34.73 35.18
N VAL A 17 -19.98 -33.42 35.53
CA VAL A 17 -19.40 -32.57 36.64
C VAL A 17 -18.08 -31.88 36.20
N PRO A 18 -18.00 -30.52 36.22
CA PRO A 18 -17.36 -29.78 37.34
C PRO A 18 -18.26 -28.75 38.07
N LYS A 19 -17.75 -28.15 39.15
CA LYS A 19 -18.45 -27.33 40.16
C LYS A 19 -18.36 -25.81 39.96
N ARG A 20 -19.31 -25.10 40.59
CA ARG A 20 -19.33 -23.65 40.89
C ARG A 20 -18.46 -23.29 42.11
N PHE A 21 -18.07 -22.01 42.20
CA PHE A 21 -18.05 -21.17 43.41
C PHE A 21 -17.95 -19.67 42.97
N GLU A 22 -18.21 -18.70 43.85
CA GLU A 22 -19.54 -18.09 43.97
C GLU A 22 -19.46 -16.58 44.38
N PRO A 23 -20.49 -15.74 44.16
CA PRO A 23 -20.34 -14.27 44.16
C PRO A 23 -20.92 -13.52 45.39
N GLY A 24 -20.21 -12.49 45.83
CA GLY A 24 -20.68 -11.40 46.70
C GLY A 24 -19.60 -10.31 46.77
N LEU A 25 -19.81 -9.07 47.21
CA LEU A 25 -20.98 -8.23 47.51
C LEU A 25 -20.38 -6.84 47.88
N PHE A 26 -21.16 -5.76 47.73
CA PHE A 26 -20.96 -4.35 48.19
C PHE A 26 -20.40 -3.28 47.23
N GLY A 27 -21.14 -2.15 47.16
CA GLY A 27 -20.71 -0.90 46.53
C GLY A 27 -21.84 -0.07 45.88
N THR A 28 -22.89 0.30 46.62
CA THR A 28 -24.12 0.95 46.07
C THR A 28 -24.21 2.45 46.31
N SER A 29 -24.67 3.24 45.31
CA SER A 29 -25.56 4.43 45.39
C SER A 29 -25.52 5.23 44.07
N GLN A 30 -26.56 5.85 43.54
CA GLN A 30 -27.98 5.96 43.95
C GLN A 30 -28.84 6.28 42.70
N ILE A 31 -30.05 5.74 42.61
CA ILE A 31 -31.13 6.23 41.74
C ILE A 31 -32.34 6.48 42.64
N LEU A 32 -32.86 7.71 42.66
CA LEU A 32 -34.14 8.03 43.29
C LEU A 32 -34.90 9.07 42.47
N SER A 33 -36.08 8.67 42.01
CA SER A 33 -37.10 9.56 41.45
C SER A 33 -37.92 10.20 42.57
N PHE A 34 -38.23 11.49 42.48
CA PHE A 34 -39.37 12.06 43.21
C PHE A 34 -40.10 13.12 42.37
N SER A 35 -41.41 13.22 42.60
CA SER A 35 -42.33 14.05 41.83
C SER A 35 -43.00 15.13 42.68
N SER A 36 -43.21 16.29 42.04
CA SER A 36 -44.41 17.14 42.12
C SER A 36 -44.27 18.58 42.66
N LYS A 37 -44.92 19.49 41.90
CA LYS A 37 -45.45 20.83 42.27
C LYS A 37 -44.47 21.98 42.62
N GLY A 38 -43.89 22.55 41.56
CA GLY A 38 -44.57 23.67 40.86
C GLY A 38 -44.18 25.12 41.22
N ARG A 39 -43.64 25.85 40.23
CA ARG A 39 -43.81 27.32 40.13
C ARG A 39 -43.63 27.84 38.69
N ARG A 40 -44.71 28.47 38.19
CA ARG A 40 -44.84 29.49 37.11
C ARG A 40 -44.15 29.29 35.75
N ARG A 41 -44.97 29.38 34.69
CA ARG A 41 -44.58 29.74 33.32
C ARG A 41 -43.86 31.10 33.29
N SER A 42 -42.82 31.18 32.47
CA SER A 42 -42.40 32.40 31.77
C SER A 42 -42.04 32.02 30.34
N LYS A 43 -42.61 32.72 29.35
CA LYS A 43 -42.13 32.70 27.97
C LYS A 43 -40.81 33.45 27.88
N SER A 44 -39.92 32.96 27.03
CA SER A 44 -38.85 33.68 26.34
C SER A 44 -38.53 32.81 25.11
N ASP A 45 -39.21 33.00 23.99
CA ASP A 45 -39.01 34.08 23.00
C ASP A 45 -37.53 34.21 22.60
N GLY A 46 -37.27 33.95 21.32
CA GLY A 46 -36.15 34.43 20.50
C GLY A 46 -34.74 34.48 21.10
N SER A 47 -33.90 33.49 20.74
CA SER A 47 -32.45 33.71 20.53
C SER A 47 -31.99 33.03 19.25
N ASP A 48 -32.71 33.34 18.18
CA ASP A 48 -32.12 33.33 16.84
C ASP A 48 -31.18 34.54 16.76
N SER A 49 -29.87 34.31 16.83
CA SER A 49 -28.85 35.35 16.85
C SER A 49 -27.49 34.80 16.44
N GLY A 50 -27.42 34.31 15.20
CA GLY A 50 -26.18 33.82 14.56
C GLY A 50 -26.10 34.00 13.04
N GLU A 51 -27.20 34.37 12.36
CA GLU A 51 -27.25 34.44 10.89
C GLU A 51 -27.01 35.86 10.32
N GLU A 52 -27.09 36.90 11.14
CA GLU A 52 -26.98 38.30 10.71
C GLU A 52 -25.53 38.78 10.52
N ASN A 53 -24.82 38.22 9.53
CA ASN A 53 -23.78 38.91 8.73
C ASN A 53 -23.19 38.07 7.57
N MET A 54 -23.84 36.97 7.16
CA MET A 54 -23.39 36.20 5.99
C MET A 54 -23.66 36.98 4.70
N SER A 55 -22.66 37.11 3.82
CA SER A 55 -22.84 37.80 2.55
C SER A 55 -23.82 37.04 1.64
N LYS A 56 -24.48 37.76 0.73
CA LYS A 56 -25.38 37.13 -0.27
C LYS A 56 -24.70 36.02 -1.09
N LYS A 57 -23.37 36.06 -1.24
CA LYS A 57 -22.58 35.01 -1.90
C LYS A 57 -22.45 33.76 -1.03
N GLU A 58 -22.22 33.93 0.28
CA GLU A 58 -22.08 32.81 1.21
C GLU A 58 -23.42 32.11 1.48
N LEU A 59 -24.52 32.85 1.58
CA LEU A 59 -25.87 32.29 1.65
C LEU A 59 -26.22 31.47 0.41
N ALA A 60 -25.95 32.00 -0.79
CA ALA A 60 -26.17 31.27 -2.05
C ALA A 60 -25.26 30.03 -2.16
N LEU A 61 -24.01 30.12 -1.70
CA LEU A 61 -23.09 28.99 -1.65
C LEU A 61 -23.56 27.91 -0.67
N GLN A 62 -24.01 28.28 0.53
CA GLN A 62 -24.52 27.35 1.53
C GLN A 62 -25.77 26.62 1.01
N GLN A 63 -26.72 27.34 0.40
CA GLN A 63 -27.88 26.73 -0.25
C GLN A 63 -27.48 25.75 -1.36
N ALA A 64 -26.46 26.07 -2.17
CA ALA A 64 -25.94 25.15 -3.19
C ALA A 64 -25.26 23.91 -2.57
N LEU A 65 -24.49 24.08 -1.48
CA LEU A 65 -23.86 22.97 -0.74
C LEU A 65 -24.92 22.04 -0.12
N ASP A 66 -26.01 22.59 0.43
CA ASP A 66 -27.11 21.81 1.01
C ASP A 66 -27.93 21.07 -0.07
N GLN A 67 -28.15 21.69 -1.23
CA GLN A 67 -28.75 21.04 -2.40
C GLN A 67 -27.88 19.88 -2.93
N ILE A 68 -26.57 20.07 -3.05
CA ILE A 68 -25.64 19.00 -3.45
C ILE A 68 -25.61 17.88 -2.41
N THR A 69 -25.55 18.23 -1.12
CA THR A 69 -25.50 17.26 -0.02
C THR A 69 -26.79 16.44 0.11
N SER A 70 -27.95 17.04 -0.14
CA SER A 70 -29.24 16.34 -0.14
C SER A 70 -29.46 15.48 -1.38
N ALA A 71 -29.00 15.91 -2.56
CA ALA A 71 -29.12 15.14 -3.80
C ALA A 71 -28.11 13.99 -3.93
N PHE A 72 -26.88 14.17 -3.45
CA PHE A 72 -25.76 13.23 -3.65
C PHE A 72 -25.18 12.63 -2.36
N GLY A 73 -25.74 12.99 -1.20
CA GLY A 73 -25.37 12.44 0.11
C GLY A 73 -24.25 13.20 0.83
N LYS A 74 -24.09 12.91 2.13
CA LYS A 74 -23.05 13.51 2.99
C LYS A 74 -21.66 13.09 2.52
N GLY A 75 -20.78 14.08 2.27
CA GLY A 75 -19.42 13.86 1.76
C GLY A 75 -19.29 13.98 0.24
N SER A 76 -20.39 14.20 -0.49
CA SER A 76 -20.35 14.49 -1.95
C SER A 76 -19.61 15.79 -2.29
N ILE A 77 -19.65 16.78 -1.40
CA ILE A 77 -18.88 18.02 -1.46
C ILE A 77 -18.35 18.38 -0.06
N MET A 78 -17.06 18.72 0.02
CA MET A 78 -16.38 19.07 1.27
C MET A 78 -15.31 20.13 1.01
N TRP A 79 -15.05 20.97 2.01
CA TRP A 79 -13.92 21.90 1.99
C TRP A 79 -12.60 21.13 2.03
N LEU A 80 -11.66 21.44 1.13
CA LEU A 80 -10.38 20.73 1.01
C LEU A 80 -9.61 20.69 2.34
N GLY A 81 -9.52 21.83 3.05
CA GLY A 81 -8.87 21.91 4.36
C GLY A 81 -9.61 21.19 5.51
N ARG A 82 -10.83 20.68 5.28
CA ARG A 82 -11.59 19.82 6.19
C ARG A 82 -11.65 18.36 5.72
N SER A 83 -11.03 18.04 4.58
CA SER A 83 -10.89 16.66 4.10
C SER A 83 -9.72 15.96 4.80
N VAL A 84 -9.76 14.63 4.83
CA VAL A 84 -8.69 13.82 5.44
C VAL A 84 -7.38 14.10 4.71
N SER A 85 -6.36 14.55 5.45
CA SER A 85 -5.05 14.90 4.87
C SER A 85 -4.41 13.70 4.18
N PRO A 86 -3.52 13.89 3.18
CA PRO A 86 -2.79 12.77 2.58
C PRO A 86 -1.98 11.94 3.58
N LYS A 87 -1.55 12.54 4.70
CA LYS A 87 -0.84 11.88 5.81
C LYS A 87 -1.75 11.02 6.71
N ASN A 88 -3.06 11.20 6.62
CA ASN A 88 -4.05 10.47 7.44
C ASN A 88 -4.72 9.29 6.68
N VAL A 89 -4.24 8.95 5.48
CA VAL A 89 -4.72 7.75 4.76
C VAL A 89 -4.14 6.50 5.46
N PRO A 90 -4.96 5.54 5.90
CA PRO A 90 -4.45 4.34 6.55
C PRO A 90 -3.58 3.52 5.59
N VAL A 91 -2.54 2.87 6.12
CA VAL A 91 -1.57 2.10 5.33
C VAL A 91 -1.42 0.68 5.87
N VAL A 92 -0.96 -0.23 5.00
CA VAL A 92 -0.49 -1.57 5.35
C VAL A 92 1.01 -1.64 5.03
N SER A 93 1.83 -2.13 5.97
CA SER A 93 3.27 -2.30 5.74
C SER A 93 3.54 -3.22 4.54
N THR A 94 4.61 -2.93 3.81
CA THR A 94 5.09 -3.82 2.73
C THR A 94 5.84 -5.06 3.23
N GLY A 95 6.11 -5.14 4.53
CA GLY A 95 7.01 -6.13 5.12
C GLY A 95 8.50 -5.84 4.91
N SER A 96 8.83 -4.76 4.18
CA SER A 96 10.18 -4.19 4.05
C SER A 96 10.21 -2.79 4.68
N PHE A 97 11.05 -2.61 5.69
CA PHE A 97 11.16 -1.36 6.43
C PHE A 97 11.78 -0.24 5.56
N ALA A 98 12.74 -0.57 4.69
CA ALA A 98 13.31 0.37 3.74
C ALA A 98 12.28 0.80 2.68
N LEU A 99 11.41 -0.10 2.23
CA LEU A 99 10.36 0.22 1.27
C LEU A 99 9.24 1.07 1.90
N ASP A 100 8.87 0.79 3.15
CA ASP A 100 7.91 1.62 3.90
C ASP A 100 8.43 3.06 4.10
N ILE A 101 9.75 3.24 4.35
CA ILE A 101 10.42 4.55 4.34
C ILE A 101 10.46 5.17 2.94
N ALA A 102 10.80 4.39 1.90
CA ALA A 102 10.85 4.88 0.52
C ALA A 102 9.46 5.30 0.00
N LEU A 103 8.39 4.74 0.55
CA LEU A 103 7.01 5.16 0.28
C LEU A 103 6.62 6.47 0.97
N GLY A 104 7.35 6.91 2.01
CA GLY A 104 7.15 8.17 2.73
C GLY A 104 5.87 8.26 3.56
N ILE A 105 5.02 7.24 3.49
CA ILE A 105 3.77 7.11 4.27
C ILE A 105 3.78 5.85 5.16
N GLY A 106 4.89 5.10 5.22
CA GLY A 106 5.03 3.91 6.06
C GLY A 106 4.34 2.64 5.53
N GLY A 107 3.92 2.59 4.26
CA GLY A 107 3.31 1.41 3.66
C GLY A 107 2.47 1.68 2.41
N LEU A 108 1.69 0.70 1.97
CA LEU A 108 0.75 0.83 0.86
C LEU A 108 -0.58 1.44 1.32
N PRO A 109 -1.14 2.43 0.60
CA PRO A 109 -2.31 3.17 1.05
C PRO A 109 -3.63 2.42 0.82
N LYS A 110 -4.44 2.31 1.87
CA LYS A 110 -5.81 1.78 1.83
C LYS A 110 -6.72 2.59 0.91
N GLY A 111 -7.68 1.89 0.30
CA GLY A 111 -8.64 2.42 -0.66
C GLY A 111 -8.05 2.82 -2.03
N ARG A 112 -6.87 2.29 -2.40
CA ARG A 112 -6.14 2.66 -3.63
C ARG A 112 -5.69 1.45 -4.43
N VAL A 113 -5.45 1.69 -5.72
CA VAL A 113 -4.76 0.75 -6.63
C VAL A 113 -3.24 0.92 -6.52
N VAL A 114 -2.52 -0.20 -6.44
CA VAL A 114 -1.06 -0.31 -6.48
C VAL A 114 -0.67 -1.21 -7.64
N GLU A 115 0.41 -0.90 -8.36
CA GLU A 115 1.00 -1.78 -9.38
C GLU A 115 2.43 -2.16 -8.97
N ILE A 116 2.71 -3.46 -8.89
CA ILE A 116 4.05 -4.03 -8.68
C ILE A 116 4.48 -4.68 -9.99
N TYR A 117 5.50 -4.15 -10.64
CA TYR A 117 5.93 -4.64 -11.95
C TYR A 117 7.45 -4.79 -12.06
N GLY A 118 7.88 -5.70 -12.93
CA GLY A 118 9.30 -6.01 -13.10
C GLY A 118 9.54 -7.35 -13.80
N PRO A 119 10.82 -7.70 -14.02
CA PRO A 119 11.21 -8.95 -14.66
C PRO A 119 10.67 -10.20 -13.97
N GLU A 120 10.76 -11.34 -14.65
CA GLU A 120 10.55 -12.65 -14.04
C GLU A 120 11.57 -12.90 -12.91
N ALA A 121 11.19 -13.69 -11.91
CA ALA A 121 11.98 -13.99 -10.72
C ALA A 121 12.54 -12.75 -9.96
N SER A 122 11.93 -11.57 -10.09
CA SER A 122 12.37 -10.36 -9.36
C SER A 122 11.79 -10.22 -7.95
N GLY A 123 10.87 -11.10 -7.53
CA GLY A 123 10.25 -11.08 -6.20
C GLY A 123 8.88 -10.39 -6.11
N LYS A 124 8.21 -10.14 -7.25
CA LYS A 124 6.87 -9.48 -7.29
C LYS A 124 5.85 -10.15 -6.37
N THR A 125 5.63 -11.44 -6.56
CA THR A 125 4.69 -12.26 -5.79
C THR A 125 5.12 -12.38 -4.32
N THR A 126 6.42 -12.54 -4.06
CA THR A 126 6.99 -12.53 -2.71
C THR A 126 6.63 -11.24 -1.95
N LEU A 127 6.86 -10.07 -2.57
CA LEU A 127 6.52 -8.78 -1.97
C LEU A 127 5.00 -8.64 -1.72
N ALA A 128 4.15 -9.12 -2.63
CA ALA A 128 2.70 -9.09 -2.42
C ALA A 128 2.24 -10.04 -1.29
N LEU A 129 2.89 -11.20 -1.12
CA LEU A 129 2.66 -12.11 -0.01
C LEU A 129 3.09 -11.51 1.34
N HIS A 130 4.17 -10.72 1.38
CA HIS A 130 4.52 -9.96 2.58
C HIS A 130 3.46 -8.91 2.95
N VAL A 131 2.91 -8.17 1.99
CA VAL A 131 1.79 -7.24 2.26
C VAL A 131 0.57 -7.99 2.81
N ILE A 132 0.25 -9.17 2.27
CA ILE A 132 -0.82 -10.05 2.78
C ILE A 132 -0.53 -10.47 4.23
N ALA A 133 0.69 -10.92 4.52
CA ALA A 133 1.08 -11.34 5.87
C ALA A 133 0.96 -10.17 6.88
N GLU A 134 1.41 -8.96 6.53
CA GLU A 134 1.27 -7.78 7.39
C GLU A 134 -0.19 -7.33 7.54
N ALA A 135 -1.04 -7.47 6.51
CA ALA A 135 -2.48 -7.22 6.63
C ALA A 135 -3.19 -8.25 7.54
N GLN A 136 -2.85 -9.54 7.41
CA GLN A 136 -3.42 -10.59 8.26
C GLN A 136 -2.98 -10.46 9.72
N LYS A 137 -1.76 -10.00 10.01
CA LYS A 137 -1.32 -9.65 11.38
C LYS A 137 -2.16 -8.54 12.01
N GLN A 138 -2.72 -7.63 11.21
CA GLN A 138 -3.65 -6.60 11.64
C GLN A 138 -5.11 -7.11 11.76
N GLY A 139 -5.35 -8.41 11.55
CA GLY A 139 -6.68 -9.02 11.55
C GLY A 139 -7.50 -8.79 10.27
N GLY A 140 -6.86 -8.28 9.21
CA GLY A 140 -7.53 -7.98 7.94
C GLY A 140 -7.73 -9.20 7.04
N TYR A 141 -8.83 -9.24 6.31
CA TYR A 141 -9.09 -10.31 5.34
C TYR A 141 -8.34 -10.05 4.03
N CYS A 142 -7.74 -11.11 3.48
CA CYS A 142 -6.94 -11.03 2.26
C CYS A 142 -7.45 -11.98 1.18
N VAL A 143 -7.36 -11.54 -0.08
CA VAL A 143 -7.69 -12.33 -1.27
C VAL A 143 -6.50 -12.35 -2.21
N PHE A 144 -6.20 -13.54 -2.75
CA PHE A 144 -5.23 -13.72 -3.83
C PHE A 144 -5.97 -14.26 -5.06
N VAL A 145 -5.90 -13.53 -6.18
CA VAL A 145 -6.43 -13.93 -7.48
C VAL A 145 -5.24 -14.39 -8.33
N ASP A 146 -5.07 -15.71 -8.39
CA ASP A 146 -4.00 -16.41 -9.08
C ASP A 146 -4.45 -16.75 -10.51
N ALA A 147 -4.20 -15.81 -11.43
CA ALA A 147 -4.42 -15.98 -12.87
C ALA A 147 -3.21 -16.61 -13.58
N GLU A 148 -2.02 -16.61 -12.97
CA GLU A 148 -0.85 -17.35 -13.48
C GLU A 148 -0.84 -18.85 -13.07
N HIS A 149 -1.75 -19.27 -12.17
CA HIS A 149 -1.82 -20.62 -11.59
C HIS A 149 -0.50 -21.09 -10.96
N ALA A 150 0.24 -20.15 -10.36
CA ALA A 150 1.65 -20.33 -9.99
C ALA A 150 1.94 -20.11 -8.49
N LEU A 151 0.91 -19.92 -7.65
CA LEU A 151 1.10 -19.65 -6.22
C LEU A 151 1.56 -20.91 -5.43
N ASP A 152 2.76 -20.86 -4.85
CA ASP A 152 3.23 -21.87 -3.89
C ASP A 152 2.72 -21.58 -2.47
N LYS A 153 1.87 -22.47 -1.96
CA LYS A 153 1.35 -22.45 -0.57
C LYS A 153 2.46 -22.50 0.47
N ARG A 154 3.54 -23.28 0.24
CA ARG A 154 4.64 -23.43 1.19
C ARG A 154 5.44 -22.14 1.34
N LEU A 155 5.68 -21.45 0.22
CA LEU A 155 6.32 -20.13 0.23
C LEU A 155 5.46 -19.12 1.00
N ALA A 156 4.14 -19.08 0.77
CA ALA A 156 3.23 -18.22 1.51
C ALA A 156 3.28 -18.49 3.03
N GLU A 157 3.22 -19.76 3.45
CA GLU A 157 3.34 -20.16 4.86
C GLU A 157 4.69 -19.73 5.47
N SER A 158 5.80 -19.91 4.74
CA SER A 158 7.14 -19.54 5.19
C SER A 158 7.32 -18.02 5.40
N ILE A 159 6.60 -17.21 4.62
CA ILE A 159 6.54 -15.74 4.72
C ILE A 159 5.70 -15.29 5.93
N GLY A 160 4.92 -16.20 6.53
CA GLY A 160 3.98 -15.91 7.62
C GLY A 160 2.57 -15.55 7.16
N VAL A 161 2.18 -15.90 5.93
CA VAL A 161 0.79 -15.81 5.48
C VAL A 161 -0.03 -16.93 6.13
N ASN A 162 -1.14 -16.57 6.77
CA ASN A 162 -2.12 -17.53 7.24
C ASN A 162 -2.92 -18.06 6.03
N THR A 163 -2.55 -19.23 5.53
CA THR A 163 -3.17 -19.84 4.34
C THR A 163 -4.56 -20.43 4.60
N GLU A 164 -4.96 -20.63 5.86
CA GLU A 164 -6.33 -21.03 6.22
C GLU A 164 -7.31 -19.85 6.09
N ASN A 165 -6.82 -18.63 6.35
CA ASN A 165 -7.58 -17.37 6.26
C ASN A 165 -7.18 -16.52 5.03
N LEU A 166 -6.68 -17.17 3.98
CA LEU A 166 -6.42 -16.54 2.67
C LEU A 166 -7.44 -17.04 1.65
N LEU A 167 -8.24 -16.14 1.08
CA LEU A 167 -9.15 -16.49 0.00
C LEU A 167 -8.37 -16.59 -1.32
N LEU A 168 -8.21 -17.79 -1.85
CA LEU A 168 -7.62 -18.04 -3.17
C LEU A 168 -8.73 -18.12 -4.24
N SER A 169 -8.52 -17.45 -5.37
CA SER A 169 -9.33 -17.64 -6.58
C SER A 169 -8.44 -17.86 -7.79
N GLN A 170 -8.81 -18.84 -8.60
CA GLN A 170 -8.18 -19.16 -9.88
C GLN A 170 -9.24 -18.98 -10.98
N PRO A 171 -9.32 -17.79 -11.60
CA PRO A 171 -10.35 -17.46 -12.59
C PRO A 171 -9.99 -17.99 -13.98
N ASP A 172 -11.00 -18.41 -14.74
CA ASP A 172 -10.89 -18.88 -16.13
C ASP A 172 -10.63 -17.73 -17.12
N CYS A 173 -11.15 -16.52 -16.85
CA CYS A 173 -10.95 -15.35 -17.72
C CYS A 173 -10.81 -14.01 -16.97
N GLY A 174 -10.27 -13.01 -17.68
CA GLY A 174 -10.04 -11.66 -17.16
C GLY A 174 -11.31 -10.93 -16.71
N GLU A 175 -12.44 -11.11 -17.40
CA GLU A 175 -13.73 -10.54 -16.98
C GLU A 175 -14.21 -11.12 -15.64
N GLN A 176 -14.10 -12.43 -15.47
CA GLN A 176 -14.48 -13.14 -14.24
C GLN A 176 -13.58 -12.73 -13.07
N ALA A 177 -12.27 -12.68 -13.29
CA ALA A 177 -11.29 -12.20 -12.32
C ALA A 177 -11.63 -10.78 -11.81
N LEU A 178 -11.84 -9.84 -12.74
CA LEU A 178 -12.12 -8.45 -12.42
C LEU A 178 -13.53 -8.25 -11.82
N SER A 179 -14.51 -9.08 -12.21
CA SER A 179 -15.85 -9.08 -11.61
C SER A 179 -15.86 -9.64 -10.18
N LEU A 180 -15.03 -10.66 -9.89
CA LEU A 180 -14.84 -11.18 -8.54
C LEU A 180 -14.21 -10.11 -7.65
N VAL A 181 -13.11 -9.50 -8.09
CA VAL A 181 -12.45 -8.38 -7.41
C VAL A 181 -13.44 -7.24 -7.12
N ASP A 182 -14.26 -6.87 -8.10
CA ASP A 182 -15.32 -5.86 -7.96
C ASP A 182 -16.36 -6.22 -6.88
N THR A 183 -16.79 -7.49 -6.82
CA THR A 183 -17.74 -7.99 -5.81
C THR A 183 -17.14 -7.95 -4.39
N LEU A 184 -15.88 -8.39 -4.26
CA LEU A 184 -15.15 -8.39 -2.98
C LEU A 184 -14.93 -6.98 -2.44
N ILE A 185 -14.54 -6.03 -3.30
CA ILE A 185 -14.36 -4.63 -2.91
C ILE A 185 -15.69 -4.02 -2.47
N ARG A 186 -16.79 -4.31 -3.18
CA ARG A 186 -18.13 -3.83 -2.80
C ARG A 186 -18.65 -4.41 -1.48
N SER A 187 -18.15 -5.57 -1.04
CA SER A 187 -18.54 -6.14 0.25
C SER A 187 -17.97 -5.33 1.44
N GLY A 188 -16.91 -4.53 1.21
CA GLY A 188 -16.23 -3.76 2.25
C GLY A 188 -15.58 -4.62 3.33
N SER A 189 -15.43 -5.93 3.11
CA SER A 189 -14.97 -6.90 4.12
C SER A 189 -13.54 -7.37 3.90
N VAL A 190 -12.85 -6.88 2.87
CA VAL A 190 -11.51 -7.33 2.46
C VAL A 190 -10.54 -6.15 2.50
N ASP A 191 -9.39 -6.32 3.16
CA ASP A 191 -8.39 -5.26 3.32
C ASP A 191 -7.38 -5.23 2.17
N VAL A 192 -6.95 -6.40 1.68
CA VAL A 192 -5.96 -6.52 0.60
C VAL A 192 -6.40 -7.55 -0.43
N ILE A 193 -6.35 -7.15 -1.70
CA ILE A 193 -6.62 -8.01 -2.84
C ILE A 193 -5.40 -7.96 -3.76
N VAL A 194 -4.79 -9.11 -4.01
CA VAL A 194 -3.69 -9.27 -4.97
C VAL A 194 -4.23 -9.93 -6.23
N VAL A 195 -3.81 -9.44 -7.40
CA VAL A 195 -4.09 -10.04 -8.71
C VAL A 195 -2.76 -10.37 -9.38
N ASP A 196 -2.45 -11.66 -9.49
CA ASP A 196 -1.21 -12.19 -10.06
C ASP A 196 -1.53 -13.03 -11.32
N SER A 197 -1.38 -12.51 -12.55
CA SER A 197 -0.93 -11.16 -12.92
C SER A 197 -1.80 -10.55 -14.00
N VAL A 198 -1.64 -9.23 -14.21
CA VAL A 198 -2.33 -8.48 -15.29
C VAL A 198 -2.05 -9.07 -16.67
N ALA A 199 -0.89 -9.70 -16.88
CA ALA A 199 -0.56 -10.33 -18.16
C ALA A 199 -1.47 -11.53 -18.46
N ALA A 200 -1.86 -12.28 -17.42
CA ALA A 200 -2.73 -13.46 -17.51
C ALA A 200 -4.24 -13.13 -17.48
N LEU A 201 -4.63 -11.85 -17.35
CA LEU A 201 -6.03 -11.42 -17.49
C LEU A 201 -6.44 -11.41 -18.97
N VAL A 202 -6.59 -12.60 -19.56
CA VAL A 202 -7.00 -12.78 -20.96
C VAL A 202 -8.52 -12.60 -21.07
N PRO A 203 -9.02 -11.71 -21.96
CA PRO A 203 -10.45 -11.54 -22.20
C PRO A 203 -11.09 -12.84 -22.70
N LYS A 204 -12.32 -13.13 -22.29
CA LYS A 204 -13.04 -14.34 -22.73
C LYS A 204 -13.10 -14.48 -24.26
N GLY A 205 -13.33 -13.39 -24.99
CA GLY A 205 -13.37 -13.42 -26.45
C GLY A 205 -12.01 -13.65 -27.14
N GLU A 206 -10.91 -13.66 -26.39
CA GLU A 206 -9.56 -14.06 -26.85
C GLU A 206 -9.24 -15.51 -26.46
N LEU A 207 -9.86 -16.04 -25.39
CA LEU A 207 -9.81 -17.45 -25.00
C LEU A 207 -10.71 -18.35 -25.86
N ASP A 208 -11.88 -17.84 -26.27
CA ASP A 208 -12.83 -18.53 -27.15
C ASP A 208 -12.43 -18.45 -28.66
N GLY A 209 -11.37 -17.70 -28.99
CA GLY A 209 -10.89 -17.46 -30.37
C GLY A 209 -9.84 -18.47 -30.85
N GLU A 210 -9.45 -18.38 -32.13
CA GLU A 210 -8.40 -19.26 -32.68
C GLU A 210 -6.98 -18.69 -32.47
N MET A 211 -5.99 -19.59 -32.34
CA MET A 211 -4.59 -19.19 -32.20
C MET A 211 -4.08 -18.45 -33.43
N GLY A 212 -3.97 -17.13 -33.32
CA GLY A 212 -3.55 -16.22 -34.40
C GLY A 212 -4.56 -15.12 -34.70
N ASP A 213 -5.76 -15.17 -34.11
CA ASP A 213 -6.78 -14.14 -34.27
C ASP A 213 -6.31 -12.76 -33.78
N ALA A 214 -6.67 -11.72 -34.53
CA ALA A 214 -6.20 -10.35 -34.32
C ALA A 214 -6.98 -9.64 -33.19
N HIS A 215 -6.81 -10.10 -31.95
CA HIS A 215 -7.45 -9.56 -30.74
C HIS A 215 -6.85 -8.23 -30.25
N MET A 216 -6.78 -7.23 -31.14
CA MET A 216 -6.10 -5.96 -30.87
C MET A 216 -6.70 -5.20 -29.68
N ALA A 217 -5.89 -5.03 -28.63
CA ALA A 217 -6.14 -4.19 -27.47
C ALA A 217 -7.39 -4.55 -26.62
N MET A 218 -7.92 -5.77 -26.71
CA MET A 218 -9.07 -6.19 -25.90
C MET A 218 -8.76 -6.14 -24.39
N GLN A 219 -7.63 -6.70 -23.95
CA GLN A 219 -7.16 -6.63 -22.57
C GLN A 219 -7.04 -5.17 -22.05
N ALA A 220 -6.54 -4.25 -22.87
CA ALA A 220 -6.40 -2.85 -22.48
C ALA A 220 -7.76 -2.13 -22.32
N ARG A 221 -8.77 -2.49 -23.14
CA ARG A 221 -10.14 -2.00 -23.02
C ARG A 221 -10.81 -2.55 -21.75
N LEU A 222 -10.66 -3.85 -21.49
CA LEU A 222 -11.14 -4.53 -20.28
C LEU A 222 -10.59 -3.86 -19.01
N MET A 223 -9.26 -3.71 -18.91
CA MET A 223 -8.61 -3.04 -17.78
C MET A 223 -9.08 -1.59 -17.61
N SER A 224 -9.26 -0.85 -18.71
CA SER A 224 -9.78 0.54 -18.67
C SER A 224 -11.20 0.63 -18.13
N GLN A 225 -12.06 -0.34 -18.47
CA GLN A 225 -13.44 -0.40 -18.00
C GLN A 225 -13.53 -0.85 -16.54
N ALA A 226 -12.75 -1.86 -16.15
CA ALA A 226 -12.71 -2.39 -14.79
C ALA A 226 -12.17 -1.34 -13.81
N LEU A 227 -10.98 -0.77 -14.06
CA LEU A 227 -10.37 0.23 -13.16
C LEU A 227 -11.27 1.47 -12.94
N ARG A 228 -12.05 1.86 -13.95
CA ARG A 228 -13.05 2.94 -13.82
C ARG A 228 -14.17 2.61 -12.84
N LYS A 229 -14.66 1.36 -12.81
CA LYS A 229 -15.65 0.89 -11.83
C LYS A 229 -15.03 0.71 -10.43
N LEU A 230 -13.85 0.09 -10.39
CA LEU A 230 -13.17 -0.30 -9.15
C LEU A 230 -12.70 0.92 -8.33
N SER A 231 -12.21 1.98 -8.98
CA SER A 231 -11.56 3.11 -8.27
C SER A 231 -12.47 3.79 -7.24
N HIS A 232 -13.77 3.92 -7.51
CA HIS A 232 -14.72 4.50 -6.55
C HIS A 232 -15.04 3.52 -5.41
N ALA A 233 -15.27 2.25 -5.74
CA ALA A 233 -15.56 1.21 -4.75
C ALA A 233 -14.39 0.98 -3.78
N LEU A 234 -13.14 1.07 -4.26
CA LEU A 234 -11.93 1.03 -3.44
C LEU A 234 -11.89 2.17 -2.42
N SER A 235 -12.16 3.41 -2.86
CA SER A 235 -12.14 4.56 -1.96
C SER A 235 -13.20 4.50 -0.86
N LEU A 236 -14.31 3.79 -1.07
CA LEU A 236 -15.36 3.59 -0.06
C LEU A 236 -15.04 2.42 0.89
N SER A 237 -14.59 1.30 0.34
CA SER A 237 -14.27 0.07 1.11
C SER A 237 -12.96 0.14 1.90
N GLN A 238 -12.06 1.07 1.56
CA GLN A 238 -10.70 1.14 2.08
C GLN A 238 -9.81 -0.09 1.73
N SER A 239 -10.25 -0.95 0.82
CA SER A 239 -9.43 -2.09 0.34
C SER A 239 -8.20 -1.60 -0.46
N ILE A 240 -7.07 -2.31 -0.36
CA ILE A 240 -5.92 -2.16 -1.25
C ILE A 240 -6.06 -3.15 -2.41
N LEU A 241 -5.96 -2.67 -3.65
CA LEU A 241 -5.91 -3.53 -4.83
C LEU A 241 -4.52 -3.51 -5.45
N ILE A 242 -3.79 -4.61 -5.33
CA ILE A 242 -2.44 -4.79 -5.84
C ILE A 242 -2.51 -5.60 -7.13
N PHE A 243 -2.08 -4.98 -8.23
CA PHE A 243 -1.85 -5.66 -9.49
C PHE A 243 -0.37 -6.02 -9.63
N ILE A 244 -0.07 -7.30 -9.77
CA ILE A 244 1.25 -7.75 -10.24
C ILE A 244 1.25 -7.68 -11.77
N ASN A 245 2.35 -7.21 -12.35
CA ASN A 245 2.47 -7.04 -13.80
C ASN A 245 3.86 -7.42 -14.31
N GLN A 246 3.93 -7.88 -15.55
CA GLN A 246 5.18 -8.24 -16.22
C GLN A 246 5.71 -7.05 -17.04
N VAL A 247 7.02 -7.02 -17.27
CA VAL A 247 7.63 -6.11 -18.26
C VAL A 247 7.74 -6.81 -19.62
N ARG A 248 7.52 -6.03 -20.68
CA ARG A 248 7.76 -6.39 -22.08
C ARG A 248 8.59 -5.29 -22.73
N SER A 249 9.41 -5.63 -23.71
CA SER A 249 10.15 -4.65 -24.51
C SER A 249 9.29 -4.17 -25.67
N LYS A 250 9.06 -2.86 -25.77
CA LYS A 250 8.46 -2.27 -26.97
C LYS A 250 9.57 -1.96 -27.99
N ILE A 251 9.53 -2.63 -29.14
CA ILE A 251 10.36 -2.32 -30.30
C ILE A 251 9.96 -0.92 -30.81
N SER A 252 10.91 0.00 -30.89
CA SER A 252 10.70 1.36 -31.37
C SER A 252 10.66 1.39 -32.90
N THR A 253 9.52 1.78 -33.47
CA THR A 253 9.35 1.88 -34.94
C THR A 253 10.03 3.12 -35.54
N PHE A 254 10.57 4.02 -34.72
CA PHE A 254 11.25 5.25 -35.14
C PHE A 254 12.72 5.25 -34.70
N GLY A 255 13.61 5.10 -35.69
CA GLY A 255 14.96 5.69 -35.72
C GLY A 255 15.91 5.46 -34.54
N GLY A 256 16.46 4.25 -34.40
CA GLY A 256 17.89 3.99 -34.13
C GLY A 256 18.58 4.43 -32.81
N PHE A 257 18.08 5.42 -32.07
CA PHE A 257 18.82 6.05 -30.97
C PHE A 257 18.19 5.88 -29.58
N SER A 258 16.94 5.45 -29.50
CA SER A 258 16.28 5.11 -28.23
C SER A 258 16.17 3.59 -28.11
N GLY A 259 16.87 3.03 -27.12
CA GLY A 259 16.87 1.59 -26.84
C GLY A 259 15.48 1.04 -26.50
N PRO A 260 15.33 -0.30 -26.44
CA PRO A 260 14.03 -0.93 -26.19
C PRO A 260 13.42 -0.44 -24.86
N THR A 261 12.22 0.13 -24.95
CA THR A 261 11.55 0.71 -23.78
C THR A 261 10.78 -0.36 -23.02
N GLU A 262 10.96 -0.42 -21.70
CA GLU A 262 10.18 -1.28 -20.81
C GLU A 262 8.73 -0.78 -20.74
N VAL A 263 7.78 -1.63 -21.15
CA VAL A 263 6.34 -1.38 -21.04
C VAL A 263 5.66 -2.48 -20.22
N THR A 264 4.55 -2.15 -19.57
CA THR A 264 3.74 -3.10 -18.78
C THR A 264 2.49 -3.55 -19.54
N CYS A 265 1.99 -4.76 -19.24
CA CYS A 265 0.78 -5.34 -19.85
C CYS A 265 -0.50 -4.63 -19.36
N GLY A 266 -1.64 -4.89 -20.02
CA GLY A 266 -2.92 -4.24 -19.68
C GLY A 266 -3.09 -2.79 -20.16
N GLY A 267 -2.16 -2.29 -20.99
CA GLY A 267 -2.22 -0.94 -21.56
C GLY A 267 -1.85 0.18 -20.57
N ASN A 268 -2.31 1.40 -20.84
CA ASN A 268 -1.92 2.58 -20.04
C ASN A 268 -2.85 2.88 -18.85
N ALA A 269 -4.05 2.29 -18.78
CA ALA A 269 -5.04 2.63 -17.75
C ALA A 269 -4.51 2.40 -16.32
N LEU A 270 -3.88 1.26 -16.07
CA LEU A 270 -3.31 0.93 -14.76
C LEU A 270 -2.27 1.98 -14.31
N LYS A 271 -1.45 2.48 -15.25
CA LYS A 271 -0.44 3.52 -14.99
C LYS A 271 -1.05 4.83 -14.48
N PHE A 272 -2.28 5.18 -14.91
CA PHE A 272 -2.98 6.39 -14.47
C PHE A 272 -3.73 6.18 -13.15
N TYR A 273 -4.49 5.08 -13.05
CA TYR A 273 -5.31 4.74 -11.88
C TYR A 273 -4.47 4.41 -10.64
N ALA A 274 -3.37 3.65 -10.79
CA ALA A 274 -2.45 3.35 -9.70
C ALA A 274 -2.00 4.62 -8.95
N SER A 275 -2.10 4.58 -7.62
CA SER A 275 -1.59 5.63 -6.73
C SER A 275 -0.12 5.42 -6.41
N VAL A 276 0.30 4.16 -6.27
CA VAL A 276 1.69 3.75 -6.11
C VAL A 276 2.06 2.81 -7.26
N ARG A 277 3.24 2.99 -7.86
CA ARG A 277 3.82 2.05 -8.84
C ARG A 277 5.23 1.69 -8.42
N LEU A 278 5.47 0.41 -8.19
CA LEU A 278 6.75 -0.14 -7.76
C LEU A 278 7.40 -0.89 -8.93
N ASN A 279 8.61 -0.49 -9.31
CA ASN A 279 9.45 -1.24 -10.26
C ASN A 279 10.47 -2.06 -9.46
N ILE A 280 10.32 -3.38 -9.47
CA ILE A 280 11.10 -4.32 -8.68
C ILE A 280 12.04 -5.12 -9.59
N LYS A 281 13.35 -5.01 -9.34
CA LYS A 281 14.41 -5.65 -10.13
C LYS A 281 15.39 -6.38 -9.21
N ARG A 282 15.82 -7.58 -9.60
CA ARG A 282 16.93 -8.28 -8.95
C ARG A 282 18.25 -7.62 -9.39
N THR A 283 19.03 -7.11 -8.44
CA THR A 283 20.36 -6.51 -8.68
C THR A 283 21.47 -7.54 -8.57
N GLY A 284 21.31 -8.57 -7.74
CA GLY A 284 22.33 -9.58 -7.51
C GLY A 284 21.81 -10.83 -6.82
N PHE A 285 22.75 -11.65 -6.33
CA PHE A 285 22.49 -12.88 -5.59
C PHE A 285 23.18 -12.83 -4.23
N VAL A 286 22.47 -13.21 -3.18
CA VAL A 286 23.03 -13.40 -1.84
C VAL A 286 23.69 -14.77 -1.81
N LYS A 287 24.99 -14.83 -1.52
CA LYS A 287 25.80 -16.05 -1.57
C LYS A 287 26.54 -16.30 -0.27
N LYS A 288 26.71 -17.58 0.07
CA LYS A 288 27.54 -18.04 1.19
C LYS A 288 28.52 -19.10 0.68
N GLY A 289 29.74 -18.66 0.38
CA GLY A 289 30.66 -19.46 -0.43
C GLY A 289 30.14 -19.59 -1.87
N GLU A 290 29.97 -20.82 -2.33
CA GLU A 290 29.44 -21.12 -3.68
C GLU A 290 27.90 -21.19 -3.74
N GLU A 291 27.24 -21.40 -2.60
CA GLU A 291 25.79 -21.56 -2.52
C GLU A 291 25.05 -20.23 -2.65
N ILE A 292 23.96 -20.21 -3.43
CA ILE A 292 23.07 -19.05 -3.59
C ILE A 292 21.90 -19.20 -2.61
N LEU A 293 21.91 -18.40 -1.54
CA LEU A 293 20.87 -18.41 -0.51
C LEU A 293 19.68 -17.51 -0.85
N GLY A 294 19.86 -16.55 -1.77
CA GLY A 294 18.84 -15.56 -2.05
C GLY A 294 19.14 -14.61 -3.19
N SER A 295 18.28 -13.61 -3.34
CA SER A 295 18.36 -12.55 -4.35
C SER A 295 18.44 -11.19 -3.69
N GLN A 296 19.36 -10.34 -4.16
CA GLN A 296 19.40 -8.93 -3.78
C GLN A 296 18.45 -8.16 -4.71
N VAL A 297 17.56 -7.34 -4.14
CA VAL A 297 16.42 -6.75 -4.84
C VAL A 297 16.35 -5.25 -4.60
N LEU A 298 16.20 -4.50 -5.68
CA LEU A 298 15.98 -3.06 -5.68
C LEU A 298 14.53 -2.77 -6.11
N VAL A 299 13.80 -2.03 -5.28
CA VAL A 299 12.46 -1.53 -5.56
C VAL A 299 12.50 -0.01 -5.73
N LYS A 300 12.15 0.48 -6.92
CA LYS A 300 12.01 1.90 -7.20
C LYS A 300 10.55 2.34 -7.16
N VAL A 301 10.24 3.36 -6.38
CA VAL A 301 8.91 3.98 -6.33
C VAL A 301 8.73 4.88 -7.56
N VAL A 302 8.34 4.32 -8.70
CA VAL A 302 8.23 5.05 -9.98
C VAL A 302 7.03 6.01 -10.01
N LYS A 303 6.04 5.79 -9.15
CA LYS A 303 4.92 6.72 -8.94
C LYS A 303 4.47 6.66 -7.49
N ASN A 304 4.19 7.81 -6.90
CA ASN A 304 3.56 7.96 -5.61
C ASN A 304 2.62 9.18 -5.68
N LYS A 305 1.38 9.05 -5.19
CA LYS A 305 0.38 10.13 -5.14
C LYS A 305 0.19 10.72 -3.74
N LEU A 306 0.87 10.20 -2.71
CA LEU A 306 0.69 10.61 -1.31
C LEU A 306 1.96 11.20 -0.68
N ALA A 307 3.13 10.83 -1.19
CA ALA A 307 4.44 11.36 -0.80
C ALA A 307 5.38 11.46 -2.03
N PRO A 308 6.59 12.04 -1.91
CA PRO A 308 7.51 12.20 -3.04
C PRO A 308 7.84 10.86 -3.74
N PRO A 309 7.77 10.79 -5.08
CA PRO A 309 8.17 9.61 -5.85
C PRO A 309 9.70 9.50 -5.99
N PHE A 310 10.13 8.46 -6.71
CA PHE A 310 11.49 8.16 -7.14
C PHE A 310 12.52 7.74 -6.08
N LYS A 311 12.16 7.76 -4.79
CA LYS A 311 12.89 7.02 -3.75
C LYS A 311 13.04 5.53 -4.13
N THR A 312 14.11 4.92 -3.64
CA THR A 312 14.46 3.51 -3.86
C THR A 312 14.68 2.81 -2.52
N ALA A 313 14.27 1.55 -2.42
CA ALA A 313 14.59 0.66 -1.33
C ALA A 313 15.36 -0.55 -1.87
N GLU A 314 16.36 -1.01 -1.14
CA GLU A 314 17.13 -2.22 -1.45
C GLU A 314 17.09 -3.16 -0.26
N PHE A 315 16.81 -4.44 -0.51
CA PHE A 315 16.71 -5.47 0.51
C PHE A 315 17.05 -6.85 -0.06
N GLU A 316 17.29 -7.80 0.83
CA GLU A 316 17.62 -9.19 0.50
C GLU A 316 16.36 -10.08 0.61
N LEU A 317 16.14 -10.93 -0.40
CA LEU A 317 15.15 -12.01 -0.38
C LEU A 317 15.86 -13.36 -0.20
N GLU A 318 15.65 -14.02 0.95
CA GLU A 318 16.14 -15.37 1.21
C GLU A 318 15.14 -16.41 0.70
N PHE A 319 15.62 -17.40 -0.05
CA PHE A 319 14.74 -18.39 -0.69
C PHE A 319 14.05 -19.26 0.36
N GLY A 320 12.72 -19.38 0.26
CA GLY A 320 11.91 -20.12 1.24
C GLY A 320 11.71 -19.41 2.59
N LYS A 321 12.00 -18.11 2.69
CA LYS A 321 11.66 -17.25 3.85
C LYS A 321 11.10 -15.88 3.45
N GLY A 322 11.58 -15.31 2.33
CA GLY A 322 11.16 -13.98 1.85
C GLY A 322 12.12 -12.87 2.28
N ILE A 323 11.60 -11.67 2.55
CA ILE A 323 12.35 -10.46 2.93
C ILE A 323 13.04 -10.66 4.27
N CYS A 324 14.36 -10.48 4.31
CA CYS A 324 15.15 -10.53 5.55
C CYS A 324 15.10 -9.18 6.30
N LYS A 325 14.09 -9.00 7.17
CA LYS A 325 13.91 -7.77 7.96
C LYS A 325 15.15 -7.43 8.80
N GLU A 326 15.77 -8.41 9.45
CA GLU A 326 16.94 -8.19 10.31
C GLU A 326 18.12 -7.62 9.51
N THR A 327 18.27 -8.10 8.28
CA THR A 327 19.35 -7.73 7.37
C THR A 327 19.19 -6.28 6.88
N GLU A 328 17.97 -5.91 6.50
CA GLU A 328 17.56 -4.57 6.12
C GLU A 328 17.72 -3.57 7.27
N VAL A 329 17.27 -3.96 8.46
CA VAL A 329 17.33 -3.16 9.70
C VAL A 329 18.78 -2.95 10.18
N ILE A 330 19.67 -3.93 10.00
CA ILE A 330 21.13 -3.77 10.21
C ILE A 330 21.72 -2.74 9.25
N ASP A 331 21.46 -2.87 7.94
CA ASP A 331 22.10 -2.02 6.93
C ASP A 331 21.67 -0.55 7.08
N LEU A 332 20.38 -0.31 7.31
CA LEU A 332 19.86 1.03 7.64
C LEU A 332 20.44 1.57 8.95
N SER A 333 20.60 0.72 9.98
CA SER A 333 21.20 1.15 11.25
C SER A 333 22.68 1.53 11.14
N VAL A 334 23.42 0.91 10.23
CA VAL A 334 24.79 1.34 9.91
C VAL A 334 24.76 2.67 9.15
N GLN A 335 23.90 2.84 8.15
CA GLN A 335 23.75 4.10 7.40
C GLN A 335 23.39 5.28 8.32
N HIS A 336 22.43 5.08 9.24
CA HIS A 336 21.99 6.09 10.20
C HIS A 336 22.85 6.17 11.48
N ARG A 337 24.01 5.49 11.53
CA ARG A 337 24.95 5.51 12.68
C ARG A 337 24.30 5.13 14.03
N LEU A 338 23.36 4.19 14.03
CA LEU A 338 22.85 3.51 15.23
C LEU A 338 23.70 2.27 15.58
N ILE A 339 24.26 1.63 14.56
CA ILE A 339 25.24 0.54 14.70
C ILE A 339 26.57 1.03 14.14
N LEU A 340 27.65 0.85 14.90
CA LEU A 340 29.00 1.20 14.46
C LEU A 340 29.62 0.00 13.75
N LYS A 341 30.27 0.25 12.60
CA LYS A 341 30.98 -0.77 11.82
C LYS A 341 32.46 -0.41 11.72
N ALA A 342 33.34 -1.27 12.24
CA ALA A 342 34.78 -1.14 12.10
C ALA A 342 35.34 -2.34 11.34
N GLY A 343 35.59 -2.17 10.05
CA GLY A 343 36.00 -3.27 9.15
C GLY A 343 34.94 -4.37 9.09
N ALA A 344 35.29 -5.56 9.60
CA ALA A 344 34.39 -6.72 9.69
C ALA A 344 33.62 -6.81 11.03
N MET A 345 33.88 -5.93 12.00
CA MET A 345 33.21 -5.93 13.31
C MET A 345 32.04 -4.95 13.32
N TYR A 346 30.92 -5.39 13.90
CA TYR A 346 29.72 -4.59 14.14
C TYR A 346 29.54 -4.42 15.66
N TYR A 347 29.18 -3.22 16.11
CA TYR A 347 29.01 -2.90 17.52
C TYR A 347 27.61 -2.36 17.79
N TYR A 348 26.90 -2.96 18.74
CA TYR A 348 25.53 -2.64 19.13
C TYR A 348 25.36 -2.90 20.63
N ASN A 349 24.80 -1.94 21.37
CA ASN A 349 24.52 -2.02 22.82
C ASN A 349 25.65 -2.71 23.61
N GLU A 350 26.88 -2.18 23.50
CA GLU A 350 28.11 -2.66 24.16
C GLU A 350 28.63 -4.05 23.72
N GLN A 351 27.87 -4.80 22.91
CA GLN A 351 28.28 -6.08 22.33
C GLN A 351 28.96 -5.90 20.97
N ASN A 352 29.82 -6.86 20.61
CA ASN A 352 30.56 -6.88 19.35
C ASN A 352 30.34 -8.18 18.56
N PHE A 353 29.98 -8.04 17.29
CA PHE A 353 29.63 -9.14 16.40
C PHE A 353 30.60 -9.20 15.22
N ARG A 354 31.06 -10.41 14.88
CA ARG A 354 31.99 -10.63 13.77
C ARG A 354 31.21 -10.92 12.47
N GLY A 355 31.09 -9.93 11.62
CA GLY A 355 30.36 -9.99 10.34
C GLY A 355 28.85 -9.78 10.47
N LYS A 356 28.20 -9.57 9.33
CA LYS A 356 26.74 -9.33 9.22
C LYS A 356 25.93 -10.53 9.73
N ASP A 357 26.32 -11.75 9.34
CA ASP A 357 25.68 -13.01 9.74
C ASP A 357 25.54 -13.19 11.26
N ALA A 358 26.59 -12.87 12.03
CA ALA A 358 26.56 -13.03 13.48
C ALA A 358 25.54 -12.10 14.15
N LEU A 359 25.45 -10.86 13.66
CA LEU A 359 24.46 -9.88 14.11
C LEU A 359 23.04 -10.22 13.62
N LYS A 360 22.89 -10.74 12.38
CA LYS A 360 21.61 -11.25 11.86
C LYS A 360 21.04 -12.35 12.76
N ASN A 361 21.87 -13.33 13.13
CA ASN A 361 21.45 -14.41 14.02
C ASN A 361 21.06 -13.89 15.41
N PHE A 362 21.84 -12.98 16.00
CA PHE A 362 21.52 -12.36 17.28
C PHE A 362 20.17 -11.63 17.27
N LEU A 363 19.87 -10.86 16.21
CA LEU A 363 18.58 -10.17 16.09
C LEU A 363 17.41 -11.12 15.82
N ALA A 364 17.64 -12.21 15.07
CA ALA A 364 16.64 -13.25 14.84
C ALA A 364 16.29 -14.04 16.12
N GLU A 365 17.25 -14.20 17.04
CA GLU A 365 17.04 -14.81 18.36
C GLU A 365 16.41 -13.83 19.38
N ASN A 366 16.61 -12.53 19.21
CA ASN A 366 16.22 -11.48 20.16
C ASN A 366 15.25 -10.46 19.55
N CYS A 367 14.01 -10.86 19.28
CA CYS A 367 12.98 -10.01 18.66
C CYS A 367 12.80 -8.64 19.35
N SER A 368 12.92 -8.56 20.68
CA SER A 368 12.80 -7.29 21.42
C SER A 368 13.90 -6.29 21.06
N ALA A 369 15.12 -6.76 20.77
CA ALA A 369 16.22 -5.90 20.33
C ALA A 369 16.01 -5.40 18.90
N LEU A 370 15.40 -6.23 18.03
CA LEU A 370 15.01 -5.84 16.67
C LEU A 370 13.93 -4.74 16.71
N GLU A 371 12.87 -4.92 17.51
CA GLU A 371 11.79 -3.93 17.68
C GLU A 371 12.29 -2.60 18.26
N GLU A 372 13.21 -2.64 19.23
CA GLU A 372 13.86 -1.45 19.78
C GLU A 372 14.68 -0.71 18.70
N LEU A 373 15.40 -1.45 17.85
CA LEU A 373 16.20 -0.88 16.77
C LEU A 373 15.31 -0.28 15.66
N GLU A 374 14.24 -0.97 15.26
CA GLU A 374 13.24 -0.46 14.30
C GLU A 374 12.57 0.82 14.81
N THR A 375 12.25 0.90 16.10
CA THR A 375 11.65 2.09 16.73
C THR A 375 12.63 3.27 16.68
N LYS A 376 13.88 3.07 17.12
CA LYS A 376 14.95 4.07 17.06
C LYS A 376 15.27 4.51 15.63
N LEU A 377 15.23 3.60 14.66
CA LEU A 377 15.37 3.92 13.24
C LEU A 377 14.23 4.82 12.76
N ARG A 378 12.98 4.45 13.06
CA ARG A 378 11.79 5.18 12.62
C ARG A 378 11.78 6.61 13.16
N GLU A 379 12.08 6.80 14.44
CA GLU A 379 12.25 8.13 15.06
C GLU A 379 13.33 8.96 14.35
N LYS A 380 14.49 8.37 14.10
CA LYS A 380 15.62 9.06 13.47
C LYS A 380 15.34 9.47 12.02
N VAL A 381 14.65 8.63 11.26
CA VAL A 381 14.24 8.94 9.88
C VAL A 381 13.17 10.03 9.84
N LEU A 382 12.18 9.99 10.73
CA LEU A 382 11.13 11.02 10.84
C LEU A 382 11.71 12.41 11.19
N ASN A 383 12.69 12.45 12.10
CA ASN A 383 13.34 13.71 12.49
C ASN A 383 14.14 14.33 11.33
N VAL A 384 14.87 13.53 10.55
CA VAL A 384 15.64 14.01 9.38
C VAL A 384 14.72 14.60 8.30
N GLU A 385 13.57 14.01 8.02
CA GLU A 385 12.59 14.62 7.09
C GLU A 385 11.99 15.92 7.64
N THR A 386 11.90 16.06 8.96
CA THR A 386 11.38 17.28 9.60
C THR A 386 12.37 18.44 9.51
N GLU A 387 13.66 18.18 9.70
CA GLU A 387 14.74 19.17 9.53
C GLU A 387 14.84 19.64 8.07
N GLN A 388 14.76 18.74 7.10
CA GLN A 388 14.78 19.08 5.66
C GLN A 388 13.55 19.87 5.17
N THR A 389 12.49 19.98 5.97
CA THR A 389 11.29 20.76 5.62
C THR A 389 11.30 22.19 6.23
N GLN A 390 12.37 22.59 6.93
CA GLN A 390 12.45 23.87 7.67
C GLN A 390 13.43 24.90 7.08
N GLU A 391 13.87 24.76 5.83
CA GLU A 391 14.51 25.85 5.08
C GLU A 391 13.48 26.58 4.20
N PRO A 392 12.93 27.74 4.63
CA PRO A 392 12.28 28.67 3.73
C PRO A 392 13.33 29.50 2.99
N ASP A 393 13.34 29.43 1.66
CA ASP A 393 14.08 30.36 0.80
C ASP A 393 13.60 31.81 1.06
N VAL A 394 14.36 32.56 1.87
CA VAL A 394 14.22 34.01 2.01
C VAL A 394 15.26 34.69 1.14
N ILE A 395 14.90 34.90 -0.13
CA ILE A 395 15.64 35.80 -1.03
C ILE A 395 14.71 36.94 -1.47
N ASN A 396 14.68 37.99 -0.66
CA ASN A 396 14.39 39.36 -1.09
C ASN A 396 15.69 40.17 -0.83
N GLY A 397 16.22 40.97 -1.73
CA GLY A 397 15.78 41.30 -3.09
C GLY A 397 16.83 42.19 -3.79
N ASP A 398 16.37 43.02 -4.73
CA ASP A 398 17.12 44.02 -5.51
C ASP A 398 18.26 43.53 -6.43
N VAL A 399 17.91 43.36 -7.71
CA VAL A 399 18.67 43.98 -8.81
C VAL A 399 17.67 44.63 -9.76
N THR A 400 17.78 45.95 -9.94
CA THR A 400 17.01 46.75 -10.90
C THR A 400 17.41 46.44 -12.34
N GLU A 401 16.43 46.35 -13.25
CA GLU A 401 16.69 46.27 -14.69
C GLU A 401 17.24 47.60 -15.22
N GLU A 402 18.51 47.64 -15.64
CA GLU A 402 19.02 48.67 -16.56
C GLU A 402 19.08 48.10 -17.99
N ILE A 403 18.37 48.76 -18.90
CA ILE A 403 18.34 48.46 -20.32
C ILE A 403 19.53 49.17 -20.97
N ALA A 404 20.58 48.42 -21.31
CA ALA A 404 21.74 48.95 -22.06
C ALA A 404 21.74 48.40 -23.50
N SER A 405 21.57 49.31 -24.46
CA SER A 405 21.74 49.05 -25.90
C SER A 405 23.18 48.72 -26.27
N VAL A 406 23.37 47.75 -27.17
CA VAL A 406 24.66 47.51 -27.85
C VAL A 406 24.48 47.64 -29.36
N ASP A 407 25.22 48.56 -29.95
CA ASP A 407 25.47 48.71 -31.38
C ASP A 407 26.99 48.90 -31.57
N SER A 408 27.46 48.91 -32.82
CA SER A 408 28.85 49.02 -33.30
C SER A 408 29.70 47.74 -33.36
N THR A 409 29.60 47.08 -34.52
CA THR A 409 30.72 46.82 -35.46
C THR A 409 32.17 46.92 -34.95
N VAL A 410 32.93 45.83 -35.07
CA VAL A 410 34.29 45.85 -35.66
C VAL A 410 34.52 44.58 -36.50
N GLU A 411 35.08 44.81 -37.69
CA GLU A 411 35.63 43.88 -38.65
C GLU A 411 36.77 43.00 -38.09
N GLU A 412 36.87 41.74 -38.56
CA GLU A 412 38.18 41.19 -38.91
C GLU A 412 38.01 40.14 -40.03
N THR A 413 38.71 40.34 -41.16
CA THR A 413 38.69 39.43 -42.31
C THR A 413 40.05 38.78 -42.53
N ALA A 414 40.04 37.44 -42.58
CA ALA A 414 40.90 36.54 -43.36
C ALA A 414 42.43 36.73 -43.37
N VAL A 415 43.16 35.65 -43.06
CA VAL A 415 44.22 35.08 -43.94
C VAL A 415 44.28 33.54 -43.82
N VAL A 416 44.04 32.85 -44.94
CA VAL A 416 44.72 31.66 -45.55
C VAL A 416 45.63 30.78 -44.66
N GLY A 417 45.69 29.44 -44.76
CA GLY A 417 45.13 28.42 -45.68
C GLY A 417 45.43 27.01 -45.14
N ALA A 418 45.20 25.89 -45.85
CA ALA A 418 44.93 25.67 -47.28
C ALA A 418 43.92 24.53 -47.50
#